data_AF-A0A1X0P8P1-F1
#
_entry.id   AF-A0A1X0P8P1-F1
#
_cell.length_a   1.000
_cell.length_b   1.000
_cell.length_c   1.000
_cell.angle_alpha   90.00
_cell.angle_beta   90.00
_cell.angle_gamma   90.00
#
_symmetry.space_group_name_H-M   'P 1'
#
loop_
_entity.id
_entity.type
_entity.pdbx_description
1 polymer ?
#
loop_
_entity_poly.entity_id
_entity_poly.type
_entity_poly.pdbx_seq_one_letter_code
_entity_poly.pdbx_strand_id
1 'polypeptide(L)'
;MFLGEDDDLPEPTPYDTRFSQEARLLRLEKEMALLKKQWCGCRGGPSQSLERYSDVNPTEISEKKVERSCSPDSGLGTSLECRSDNGQVDKVQYELRQIVPHLSPEFICSERDAVLLLSVIRSGSTSRGTESWGERVAVLESERRTLQNKLDRKHQECEELKDAVADLKQKLRSTQQQAQASSSLLSQKREEVRKQLLLEESRTQKLQVRNGKLEMEIDRLKDMLHSHMRK
;
A
#
# COMPACT_ATOMS: atom_id res chain seq x y z
N MET A 1 10.65 -50.85 -27.10
CA MET A 1 10.83 -51.12 -25.66
C MET A 1 11.87 -50.15 -25.16
N PHE A 2 11.48 -49.17 -24.35
CA PHE A 2 12.42 -48.40 -23.53
C PHE A 2 11.78 -48.25 -22.14
N LEU A 3 12.45 -48.86 -21.17
CA LEU A 3 12.30 -48.75 -19.72
C LEU A 3 12.50 -47.25 -19.36
N GLY A 4 11.78 -46.59 -18.46
CA GLY A 4 11.18 -47.06 -17.22
C GLY A 4 12.16 -46.83 -16.07
N GLU A 5 11.91 -45.79 -15.25
CA GLU A 5 12.23 -45.70 -13.81
C GLU A 5 13.74 -45.52 -13.45
N ASP A 6 14.22 -44.64 -12.56
CA ASP A 6 13.67 -43.92 -11.41
C ASP A 6 14.48 -42.62 -11.17
N ASP A 7 13.79 -41.51 -10.92
CA ASP A 7 14.40 -40.29 -10.36
C ASP A 7 13.58 -39.91 -9.11
N ASP A 8 13.80 -40.68 -8.03
CA ASP A 8 13.24 -40.46 -6.70
C ASP A 8 13.83 -39.19 -6.08
N LEU A 9 13.20 -38.04 -6.35
CA LEU A 9 13.37 -36.85 -5.53
C LEU A 9 12.40 -36.89 -4.34
N PRO A 10 12.88 -36.75 -3.09
CA PRO A 10 12.02 -36.83 -1.93
C PRO A 10 11.00 -35.68 -1.93
N GLU A 11 9.72 -36.04 -1.78
CA GLU A 11 8.61 -35.08 -1.66
C GLU A 11 8.87 -34.07 -0.53
N PRO A 12 8.75 -32.76 -0.78
CA PRO A 12 8.91 -31.76 0.27
C PRO A 12 7.71 -31.86 1.22
N THR A 13 7.99 -32.24 2.47
CA THR A 13 7.00 -32.31 3.54
C THR A 13 6.35 -30.94 3.77
N PRO A 14 5.01 -30.87 3.87
CA PRO A 14 4.26 -29.60 3.92
C PRO A 14 4.30 -28.89 5.28
N TYR A 15 5.12 -29.35 6.23
CA TYR A 15 5.11 -28.87 7.62
C TYR A 15 6.14 -27.77 7.93
N ASP A 16 7.18 -27.60 7.09
CA ASP A 16 8.23 -26.58 7.30
C ASP A 16 7.93 -25.20 6.68
N THR A 17 6.93 -25.11 5.81
CA THR A 17 6.64 -23.86 5.07
C THR A 17 5.88 -22.82 5.88
N ARG A 18 5.07 -23.22 6.88
CA ARG A 18 4.28 -22.25 7.67
C ARG A 18 5.12 -21.42 8.63
N PHE A 19 6.01 -22.06 9.39
CA PHE A 19 6.93 -21.35 10.28
C PHE A 19 7.92 -20.47 9.51
N SER A 20 8.33 -20.89 8.31
CA SER A 20 9.18 -20.11 7.41
C SER A 20 8.46 -18.88 6.84
N GLN A 21 7.16 -18.99 6.54
CA GLN A 21 6.35 -17.87 6.05
C GLN A 21 6.03 -16.84 7.15
N GLU A 22 5.70 -17.28 8.36
CA GLU A 22 5.47 -16.38 9.50
C GLU A 22 6.75 -15.61 9.88
N ALA A 23 7.90 -16.30 9.93
CA ALA A 23 9.19 -15.63 10.18
C ALA A 23 9.56 -14.63 9.08
N ARG A 24 9.20 -14.91 7.83
CA ARG A 24 9.40 -13.99 6.69
C ARG A 24 8.47 -12.79 6.78
N LEU A 25 7.20 -12.97 7.14
CA LEU A 25 6.24 -11.88 7.34
C LEU A 25 6.69 -10.94 8.45
N LEU A 26 7.12 -11.50 9.59
CA LEU A 26 7.57 -10.72 10.74
C LEU A 26 8.86 -9.91 10.43
N ARG A 27 9.72 -10.46 9.56
CA ARG A 27 10.89 -9.74 9.03
C ARG A 27 10.48 -8.56 8.13
N LEU A 28 9.54 -8.79 7.21
CA LEU A 28 9.02 -7.75 6.30
C LEU A 28 8.28 -6.64 7.06
N GLU A 29 7.52 -6.98 8.11
CA GLU A 29 6.88 -5.99 8.98
C GLU A 29 7.90 -5.12 9.71
N LYS A 30 8.98 -5.72 10.20
CA LYS A 30 10.07 -4.99 10.85
C LYS A 30 10.81 -4.07 9.88
N GLU A 31 11.06 -4.52 8.66
CA GLU A 31 11.66 -3.70 7.59
C GLU A 31 10.75 -2.53 7.19
N MET A 32 9.44 -2.77 7.04
CA MET A 32 8.45 -1.72 6.77
C MET A 32 8.35 -0.69 7.90
N ALA A 33 8.46 -1.11 9.15
CA ALA A 33 8.49 -0.20 10.30
C ALA A 33 9.74 0.69 10.29
N LEU A 34 10.91 0.13 9.92
CA LEU A 34 12.15 0.89 9.78
C LEU A 34 12.07 1.90 8.62
N LEU A 35 11.53 1.49 7.48
CA LEU A 35 11.27 2.36 6.33
C LEU A 35 10.31 3.50 6.68
N LYS A 36 9.20 3.22 7.37
CA LYS A 36 8.28 4.26 7.85
C LYS A 36 8.98 5.24 8.79
N LYS A 37 9.83 4.76 9.69
CA LYS A 37 10.58 5.62 10.61
C LYS A 37 11.59 6.50 9.86
N GLN A 38 12.24 5.97 8.83
CA GLN A 38 13.18 6.71 7.98
C GLN A 38 12.48 7.79 7.15
N TRP A 39 11.26 7.51 6.67
CA TRP A 39 10.47 8.46 5.89
C TRP A 39 9.79 9.54 6.76
N CYS A 40 9.36 9.19 7.98
CA CYS A 40 8.78 10.15 8.93
C CYS A 40 9.84 11.00 9.67
N GLY A 41 11.12 10.63 9.62
CA GLY A 41 12.21 11.38 10.25
C GLY A 41 12.66 12.64 9.49
N CYS A 42 12.25 12.83 8.24
CA CYS A 42 12.75 13.89 7.36
C CYS A 42 11.69 14.90 6.88
N ARG A 43 10.49 14.94 7.49
CA ARG A 43 9.49 15.99 7.19
C ARG A 43 8.88 16.53 8.48
N GLY A 44 9.40 17.67 8.93
CA GLY A 44 8.65 18.57 9.80
C GLY A 44 7.58 19.28 8.97
N GLY A 45 6.30 19.07 9.30
CA GLY A 45 5.17 19.84 8.77
C GLY A 45 3.91 18.99 8.57
N PRO A 46 2.74 19.41 9.10
CA PRO A 46 1.69 18.51 9.53
C PRO A 46 0.78 18.05 8.38
N SER A 47 0.69 16.73 8.17
CA SER A 47 -0.43 16.14 7.44
C SER A 47 -1.62 16.01 8.38
N GLN A 48 -2.70 16.72 8.06
CA GLN A 48 -4.03 16.48 8.62
C GLN A 48 -4.41 15.01 8.36
N SER A 49 -4.58 14.27 9.44
CA SER A 49 -5.19 12.95 9.43
C SER A 49 -6.71 13.12 9.37
N LEU A 50 -7.29 12.88 8.19
CA LEU A 50 -8.71 12.59 8.05
C LEU A 50 -8.93 11.10 8.36
N GLU A 51 -10.02 10.84 9.09
CA GLU A 51 -10.62 9.55 9.44
C GLU A 51 -10.19 8.90 10.78
N ARG A 52 -11.02 9.12 11.79
CA ARG A 52 -11.37 8.08 12.76
C ARG A 52 -12.87 8.17 13.08
N TYR A 53 -13.60 7.10 12.78
CA TYR A 53 -15.03 6.87 13.02
C TYR A 53 -15.39 6.88 14.52
N SER A 54 -16.57 7.41 14.88
CA SER A 54 -17.57 6.75 15.76
C SER A 54 -18.88 7.56 15.89
N ASP A 55 -20.01 6.87 15.66
CA ASP A 55 -21.38 7.21 16.08
C ASP A 55 -21.51 7.23 17.62
N VAL A 56 -22.17 8.25 18.21
CA VAL A 56 -23.37 8.18 19.11
C VAL A 56 -24.01 9.60 19.24
N ASN A 57 -25.33 9.63 19.35
CA ASN A 57 -26.35 10.69 19.21
C ASN A 57 -26.26 12.06 19.97
N PRO A 58 -27.09 13.07 19.55
CA PRO A 58 -27.06 14.48 19.97
C PRO A 58 -28.27 14.92 20.84
N THR A 59 -28.06 15.88 21.77
CA THR A 59 -28.99 16.91 22.35
C THR A 59 -28.30 17.50 23.61
N GLU A 60 -28.29 18.77 24.01
CA GLU A 60 -29.03 20.01 23.76
C GLU A 60 -28.14 21.23 24.10
N ILE A 61 -28.30 22.31 23.33
CA ILE A 61 -28.45 23.73 23.72
C ILE A 61 -27.50 24.31 24.81
N SER A 62 -26.65 25.26 24.41
CA SER A 62 -26.68 26.63 24.97
C SER A 62 -25.80 27.57 24.17
N GLU A 63 -26.44 28.57 23.59
CA GLU A 63 -25.82 29.78 23.04
C GLU A 63 -25.05 30.54 24.12
N LYS A 64 -23.91 31.16 23.76
CA LYS A 64 -23.59 32.56 24.10
C LYS A 64 -22.31 33.05 23.42
N LYS A 65 -22.55 34.02 22.52
CA LYS A 65 -21.93 35.34 22.47
C LYS A 65 -20.42 35.46 22.17
N VAL A 66 -20.18 35.88 20.93
CA VAL A 66 -19.17 36.82 20.43
C VAL A 66 -18.40 37.58 21.53
N GLU A 67 -17.07 37.53 21.49
CA GLU A 67 -16.23 38.72 21.62
C GLU A 67 -14.85 38.52 20.98
N ARG A 68 -14.51 39.49 20.11
CA ARG A 68 -13.19 39.69 19.51
C ARG A 68 -12.21 40.16 20.59
N SER A 69 -11.01 39.63 20.58
CA SER A 69 -9.82 40.41 20.94
C SER A 69 -8.56 39.84 20.30
N CYS A 70 -7.92 40.69 19.51
CA CYS A 70 -6.53 40.56 19.09
C CYS A 70 -5.61 40.67 20.32
N SER A 71 -4.57 39.84 20.39
CA SER A 71 -3.17 40.28 20.37
C SER A 71 -2.22 39.09 20.51
N PRO A 72 -1.15 39.02 19.68
CA PRO A 72 -0.03 38.12 19.87
C PRO A 72 0.99 38.78 20.79
N ASP A 73 1.54 38.03 21.75
CA ASP A 73 2.64 38.52 22.56
C ASP A 73 3.74 37.47 22.68
N SER A 74 4.98 37.98 22.70
CA SER A 74 6.27 37.26 22.77
C SER A 74 6.73 36.65 21.44
N GLY A 75 7.60 37.27 20.64
CA GLY A 75 8.70 38.16 21.01
C GLY A 75 10.02 37.38 21.04
N LEU A 76 10.57 37.09 19.86
CA LEU A 76 11.98 36.78 19.68
C LEU A 76 12.52 37.74 18.62
N GLY A 77 12.57 39.01 19.03
CA GLY A 77 13.30 40.06 18.33
C GLY A 77 14.78 39.80 18.53
N THR A 78 15.45 39.38 17.45
CA THR A 78 16.89 39.57 17.32
C THR A 78 17.14 41.07 17.33
N SER A 79 17.48 41.59 18.50
CA SER A 79 17.95 42.96 18.69
C SER A 79 19.29 43.11 17.95
N LEU A 80 19.22 43.56 16.69
CA LEU A 80 20.30 44.32 16.10
C LEU A 80 19.89 45.79 16.18
N GLU A 81 20.52 46.51 17.09
CA GLU A 81 20.60 47.97 17.03
C GLU A 81 21.27 48.36 15.71
N CYS A 82 20.46 48.55 14.66
CA CYS A 82 20.93 49.25 13.46
C CYS A 82 20.80 50.75 13.74
N ARG A 83 21.85 51.27 14.36
CA ARG A 83 22.28 52.67 14.24
C ARG A 83 22.01 53.10 12.79
N SER A 84 21.11 54.04 12.56
CA SER A 84 20.85 54.61 11.23
C SER A 84 22.11 55.30 10.74
N ASP A 85 23.00 54.52 10.14
CA ASP A 85 24.12 55.02 9.38
C ASP A 85 23.56 55.42 8.02
N ASN A 86 23.14 56.69 7.90
CA ASN A 86 22.59 57.24 6.66
C ASN A 86 23.53 57.01 5.46
N GLY A 87 24.84 56.79 5.70
CA GLY A 87 25.81 56.44 4.66
C GLY A 87 25.62 55.05 4.04
N GLN A 88 24.96 54.10 4.72
CA GLN A 88 24.73 52.76 4.19
C GLN A 88 23.60 52.74 3.14
N VAL A 89 22.52 53.50 3.38
CA VAL A 89 21.40 53.65 2.44
C VAL A 89 21.85 54.34 1.15
N ASP A 90 22.65 55.41 1.28
CA ASP A 90 23.22 56.14 0.14
C ASP A 90 24.14 55.25 -0.70
N LYS A 91 24.90 54.36 -0.05
CA LYS A 91 25.81 53.41 -0.72
C LYS A 91 25.05 52.35 -1.52
N VAL A 92 23.98 51.78 -0.96
CA VAL A 92 23.15 50.76 -1.64
C VAL A 92 22.39 51.38 -2.82
N GLN A 93 21.89 52.60 -2.67
CA GLN A 93 21.23 53.32 -3.77
C GLN A 93 22.21 53.74 -4.87
N TYR A 94 23.43 54.18 -4.50
CA TYR A 94 24.48 54.47 -5.46
C TYR A 94 24.91 53.22 -6.24
N GLU A 95 25.05 52.08 -5.56
CA GLU A 95 25.34 50.79 -6.19
C GLU A 95 24.23 50.35 -7.16
N LEU A 96 22.96 50.53 -6.78
CA LEU A 96 21.82 50.27 -7.66
C LEU A 96 21.84 51.17 -8.90
N ARG A 97 22.17 52.46 -8.76
CA ARG A 97 22.28 53.42 -9.88
C ARG A 97 23.45 53.12 -10.81
N GLN A 98 24.57 52.58 -10.28
CA GLN A 98 25.67 52.10 -11.13
C GLN A 98 25.27 50.90 -11.98
N ILE A 99 24.45 50.00 -11.44
CA ILE A 99 24.01 48.79 -12.11
C ILE A 99 22.85 49.08 -13.07
N VAL A 100 22.02 50.10 -12.79
CA VAL A 100 20.88 50.50 -13.61
C VAL A 100 20.99 51.99 -13.99
N PRO A 101 21.74 52.33 -15.05
CA PRO A 101 22.04 53.73 -15.43
C PRO A 101 20.84 54.56 -15.87
N HIS A 102 19.70 53.92 -16.15
CA HIS A 102 18.47 54.57 -16.59
C HIS A 102 17.50 54.92 -15.45
N LEU A 103 17.89 54.67 -14.20
CA LEU A 103 17.10 55.12 -13.05
C LEU A 103 17.11 56.65 -12.99
N SER A 104 15.91 57.23 -12.89
CA SER A 104 15.75 58.67 -12.74
C SER A 104 16.52 59.18 -11.51
N PRO A 105 17.12 60.39 -11.56
CA PRO A 105 17.73 61.02 -10.39
C PRO A 105 16.76 61.16 -9.21
N GLU A 106 15.46 61.26 -9.50
CA GLU A 106 14.37 61.38 -8.54
C GLU A 106 13.88 60.02 -8.02
N PHE A 107 14.45 58.91 -8.49
CA PHE A 107 14.07 57.59 -8.02
C PHE A 107 14.53 57.38 -6.57
N ILE A 108 13.55 57.22 -5.68
CA ILE A 108 13.73 56.93 -4.25
C ILE A 108 13.28 55.50 -4.02
N CYS A 109 14.15 54.70 -3.41
CA CYS A 109 13.92 53.29 -3.13
C CYS A 109 14.31 53.00 -1.69
N SER A 110 13.50 52.21 -0.97
CA SER A 110 13.86 51.80 0.39
C SER A 110 15.11 50.89 0.34
N GLU A 111 15.94 50.91 1.39
CA GLU A 111 17.16 50.09 1.43
C GLU A 111 16.85 48.61 1.19
N ARG A 112 15.73 48.12 1.75
CA ARG A 112 15.27 46.73 1.59
C ARG A 112 14.93 46.40 0.14
N ASP A 113 14.22 47.29 -0.55
CA ASP A 113 13.86 47.10 -1.95
C ASP A 113 15.08 47.20 -2.86
N ALA A 114 16.02 48.11 -2.56
CA ALA A 114 17.27 48.25 -3.30
C ALA A 114 18.16 47.00 -3.14
N VAL A 115 18.26 46.43 -1.94
CA VAL A 115 18.93 45.15 -1.71
C VAL A 115 18.26 44.02 -2.48
N LEU A 116 16.93 43.93 -2.50
CA LEU A 116 16.20 42.91 -3.27
C LEU A 116 16.45 43.03 -4.77
N LEU A 117 16.40 44.25 -5.31
CA LEU A 117 16.70 44.51 -6.73
C LEU A 117 18.14 44.15 -7.06
N LEU A 118 19.09 44.57 -6.24
CA LEU A 118 20.50 44.19 -6.38
C LEU A 118 20.69 42.68 -6.26
N SER A 119 20.01 42.02 -5.32
CA SER A 119 20.03 40.56 -5.18
C SER A 119 19.49 39.89 -6.42
N VAL A 120 18.36 40.32 -6.98
CA VAL A 120 17.78 39.74 -8.20
C VAL A 120 18.66 40.00 -9.42
N ILE A 121 19.27 41.19 -9.55
CA ILE A 121 20.18 41.48 -10.65
C ILE A 121 21.47 40.65 -10.51
N ARG A 122 21.97 40.46 -9.29
CA ARG A 122 23.19 39.68 -8.99
C ARG A 122 22.97 38.17 -9.01
N SER A 123 21.82 37.68 -8.55
CA SER A 123 21.42 36.28 -8.59
C SER A 123 20.87 35.89 -9.97
N GLY A 124 20.37 36.88 -10.71
CA GLY A 124 20.09 36.82 -12.14
C GLY A 124 21.32 37.02 -13.01
N SER A 125 22.50 37.22 -12.41
CA SER A 125 23.79 37.15 -13.11
C SER A 125 23.98 35.73 -13.61
N THR A 126 23.52 35.52 -14.83
CA THR A 126 24.18 34.69 -15.85
C THR A 126 25.60 34.36 -15.42
N SER A 127 25.86 33.07 -15.21
CA SER A 127 27.21 32.53 -15.33
C SER A 127 27.93 33.27 -16.46
N ARG A 128 29.05 33.89 -16.08
CA ARG A 128 30.10 34.48 -16.91
C ARG A 128 29.93 34.10 -18.40
N GLY A 129 29.55 35.10 -19.19
CA GLY A 129 28.77 34.94 -20.40
C GLY A 129 29.36 34.10 -21.53
N THR A 130 28.43 33.49 -22.27
CA THR A 130 28.43 33.32 -23.73
C THR A 130 27.10 32.77 -24.25
N GLU A 131 26.10 32.46 -23.41
CA GLU A 131 24.84 31.93 -23.94
C GLU A 131 23.87 33.06 -24.32
N SER A 132 23.57 33.15 -25.61
CA SER A 132 22.54 34.07 -26.10
C SER A 132 21.17 33.71 -25.50
N TRP A 133 20.27 34.69 -25.34
CA TRP A 133 18.90 34.40 -24.88
C TRP A 133 18.19 33.36 -25.77
N GLY A 134 18.55 33.28 -27.05
CA GLY A 134 18.07 32.25 -27.98
C GLY A 134 18.52 30.83 -27.58
N GLU A 135 19.77 30.65 -27.14
CA GLU A 135 20.26 29.36 -26.64
C GLU A 135 19.51 28.91 -25.38
N ARG A 136 19.25 29.83 -24.44
CA ARG A 136 18.45 29.52 -23.24
C ARG A 136 17.03 29.08 -23.58
N VAL A 137 16.38 29.75 -24.53
CA VAL A 137 15.05 29.34 -25.00
C VAL A 137 15.13 27.97 -25.67
N ALA A 138 16.13 27.71 -26.50
CA ALA A 138 16.32 26.41 -27.15
C ALA A 138 16.54 25.28 -26.13
N VAL A 139 17.33 25.51 -25.08
CA VAL A 139 17.54 24.55 -23.98
C VAL A 139 16.21 24.27 -23.27
N LEU A 140 15.48 25.31 -22.84
CA LEU A 140 14.18 25.14 -22.17
C LEU A 140 13.14 24.45 -23.05
N GLU A 141 13.13 24.72 -24.35
CA GLU A 141 12.24 24.02 -25.29
C GLU A 141 12.61 22.54 -25.46
N SER A 142 13.91 22.23 -25.42
CA SER A 142 14.40 20.84 -25.47
C SER A 142 14.07 20.08 -24.19
N GLU A 143 14.18 20.74 -23.03
CA GLU A 143 13.78 20.22 -21.73
C GLU A 143 12.27 20.00 -21.66
N ARG A 144 11.48 20.97 -22.14
CA ARG A 144 10.02 20.82 -22.25
C ARG A 144 9.65 19.61 -23.12
N ARG A 145 10.28 19.46 -24.30
CA ARG A 145 10.04 18.33 -25.20
C ARG A 145 10.43 16.99 -24.56
N THR A 146 11.56 16.93 -23.87
CA THR A 146 11.99 15.69 -23.20
C THR A 146 11.10 15.34 -22.01
N LEU A 147 10.67 16.33 -21.22
CA LEU A 147 9.70 16.12 -20.14
C LEU A 147 8.34 15.69 -20.67
N GLN A 148 7.86 16.29 -21.75
CA GLN A 148 6.61 15.88 -22.40
C GLN A 148 6.68 14.43 -22.87
N ASN A 149 7.75 14.05 -23.57
CA ASN A 149 7.93 12.67 -24.02
C ASN A 149 8.02 11.68 -22.85
N LYS A 150 8.61 12.08 -21.72
CA LYS A 150 8.63 11.25 -20.50
C LYS A 150 7.23 11.11 -19.90
N LEU A 151 6.45 12.19 -19.89
CA LEU A 151 5.07 12.18 -19.41
C LEU A 151 4.20 11.26 -20.28
N ASP A 152 4.31 11.36 -21.60
CA ASP A 152 3.54 10.54 -22.53
C ASP A 152 3.87 9.05 -22.37
N ARG A 153 5.15 8.70 -22.20
CA ARG A 153 5.56 7.32 -21.88
C ARG A 153 4.98 6.83 -20.56
N LYS A 154 5.03 7.66 -19.51
CA LYS A 154 4.46 7.31 -18.20
C LYS A 154 2.94 7.20 -18.25
N HIS A 155 2.29 8.02 -19.07
CA HIS A 155 0.86 7.91 -19.31
C HIS A 155 0.51 6.58 -19.99
N GLN A 156 1.27 6.20 -21.03
CA GLN A 156 1.11 4.91 -21.70
C GLN A 156 1.33 3.73 -20.74
N GLU A 157 2.41 3.75 -19.94
CA GLU A 157 2.65 2.73 -18.91
C GLU A 157 1.49 2.63 -17.90
N CYS A 158 0.90 3.77 -17.52
CA CYS A 158 -0.27 3.79 -16.64
C CYS A 158 -1.50 3.15 -17.28
N GLU A 159 -1.77 3.39 -18.57
CA GLU A 159 -2.87 2.74 -19.28
C GLU A 159 -2.65 1.22 -19.39
N GLU A 160 -1.44 0.79 -19.74
CA GLU A 160 -1.08 -0.64 -19.79
C GLU A 160 -1.25 -1.32 -18.42
N LEU A 161 -0.86 -0.64 -17.34
CA LEU A 161 -1.05 -1.14 -15.98
C LEU A 161 -2.53 -1.20 -15.59
N LYS A 162 -3.37 -0.26 -16.03
CA LYS A 162 -4.82 -0.31 -15.79
C LYS A 162 -5.44 -1.53 -16.47
N ASP A 163 -5.06 -1.80 -17.72
CA ASP A 163 -5.53 -2.97 -18.47
C ASP A 163 -5.08 -4.27 -17.80
N ALA A 164 -3.80 -4.36 -17.40
CA ALA A 164 -3.29 -5.51 -16.66
C ALA A 164 -4.03 -5.74 -15.33
N VAL A 165 -4.36 -4.66 -14.59
CA VAL A 165 -5.15 -4.74 -13.36
C VAL A 165 -6.59 -5.19 -13.64
N ALA A 166 -7.21 -4.72 -14.73
CA ALA A 166 -8.55 -5.16 -15.13
C ALA A 166 -8.57 -6.66 -15.45
N ASP A 167 -7.59 -7.14 -16.22
CA ASP A 167 -7.41 -8.56 -16.54
C ASP A 167 -7.20 -9.41 -15.28
N LEU A 168 -6.33 -8.96 -14.37
CA LEU A 168 -6.07 -9.66 -13.11
C LEU A 168 -7.33 -9.72 -12.23
N LYS A 169 -8.12 -8.64 -12.17
CA LYS A 169 -9.40 -8.63 -11.46
C LYS A 169 -10.40 -9.60 -12.07
N GLN A 170 -10.47 -9.68 -13.40
CA GLN A 170 -11.35 -10.64 -14.07
C GLN A 170 -10.91 -12.08 -13.79
N LYS A 171 -9.61 -12.37 -13.90
CA LYS A 171 -9.04 -13.70 -13.58
C LYS A 171 -9.36 -14.09 -12.14
N LEU A 172 -9.14 -13.19 -11.17
CA LEU A 172 -9.45 -13.43 -9.77
C LEU A 172 -10.93 -13.78 -9.55
N ARG A 173 -11.85 -13.03 -10.17
CA ARG A 173 -13.29 -13.33 -10.08
C ARG A 173 -13.62 -14.70 -10.66
N SER A 174 -13.05 -15.04 -11.81
CA SER A 174 -13.28 -16.34 -12.45
C SER A 174 -12.76 -17.50 -11.59
N THR A 175 -11.58 -17.37 -11.00
CA THR A 175 -11.02 -18.36 -10.08
C THR A 175 -11.86 -18.50 -8.82
N GLN A 176 -12.35 -17.39 -8.27
CA GLN A 176 -13.23 -17.42 -7.09
C GLN A 176 -14.55 -18.13 -7.40
N GLN A 177 -15.16 -17.87 -8.56
CA GLN A 177 -16.37 -18.57 -9.01
C GLN A 177 -16.12 -20.06 -9.21
N GLN A 178 -14.99 -20.43 -9.82
CA GLN A 178 -14.61 -21.83 -10.02
C GLN A 178 -14.38 -22.55 -8.69
N ALA A 179 -13.74 -21.90 -7.72
CA ALA A 179 -13.51 -22.44 -6.38
C ALA A 179 -14.83 -22.62 -5.60
N GLN A 180 -15.77 -21.69 -5.74
CA GLN A 180 -17.10 -21.82 -5.15
C GLN A 180 -17.89 -22.98 -5.77
N ALA A 181 -17.85 -23.11 -7.10
CA ALA A 181 -18.50 -24.20 -7.82
C ALA A 181 -17.88 -25.57 -7.48
N SER A 182 -16.56 -25.66 -7.36
CA SER A 182 -15.89 -26.91 -6.97
C SER A 182 -16.21 -27.27 -5.51
N SER A 183 -16.24 -26.28 -4.61
CA SER A 183 -16.62 -26.48 -3.21
C SER A 183 -18.05 -27.02 -3.05
N SER A 184 -19.01 -26.46 -3.79
CA SER A 184 -20.40 -26.93 -3.74
C SER A 184 -20.52 -28.37 -4.27
N LEU A 185 -19.85 -28.69 -5.38
CA LEU A 185 -19.83 -30.03 -5.97
C LEU A 185 -19.19 -31.06 -5.03
N LEU A 186 -18.06 -30.72 -4.40
CA LEU A 186 -17.41 -31.60 -3.42
C LEU A 186 -18.28 -31.81 -2.17
N SER A 187 -18.97 -30.76 -1.72
CA SER A 187 -19.91 -30.87 -0.60
C SER A 187 -21.07 -31.81 -0.93
N GLN A 188 -21.64 -31.70 -2.13
CA GLN A 188 -22.68 -32.60 -2.61
C GLN A 188 -22.19 -34.05 -2.67
N LYS A 189 -21.02 -34.29 -3.29
CA LYS A 189 -20.42 -35.64 -3.36
C LYS A 189 -20.17 -36.24 -1.99
N ARG A 190 -19.69 -35.44 -1.03
CA ARG A 190 -19.49 -35.89 0.36
C ARG A 190 -20.80 -36.34 0.99
N GLU A 191 -21.88 -35.61 0.78
CA GLU A 191 -23.20 -35.97 1.31
C GLU A 191 -23.78 -37.22 0.63
N GLU A 192 -23.58 -37.39 -0.68
CA GLU A 192 -23.96 -38.60 -1.40
C GLU A 192 -23.21 -39.84 -0.87
N VAL A 193 -21.90 -39.74 -0.69
CA VAL A 193 -21.08 -40.82 -0.12
C VAL A 193 -21.51 -41.14 1.31
N ARG A 194 -21.78 -40.11 2.14
CA ARG A 194 -22.30 -40.30 3.51
C ARG A 194 -23.60 -41.10 3.50
N LYS A 195 -24.54 -40.79 2.59
CA LYS A 195 -25.81 -41.52 2.47
C LYS A 195 -25.60 -42.97 2.03
N GLN A 196 -24.71 -43.20 1.06
CA GLN A 196 -24.36 -44.56 0.62
C GLN A 196 -23.76 -45.39 1.76
N LEU A 197 -22.84 -44.79 2.54
CA LEU A 197 -22.24 -45.46 3.69
C LEU A 197 -23.31 -45.88 4.71
N LEU A 198 -24.25 -45.00 5.06
CA LEU A 198 -25.34 -45.32 5.99
C LEU A 198 -26.22 -46.48 5.51
N LEU A 199 -26.47 -46.57 4.19
CA LEU A 199 -27.23 -47.67 3.60
C LEU A 199 -26.47 -48.99 3.69
N GLU A 200 -25.17 -48.99 3.38
CA GLU A 200 -24.32 -50.17 3.47
C GLU A 200 -24.08 -50.62 4.93
N GLU A 201 -23.95 -49.69 5.88
CA GLU A 201 -23.91 -49.99 7.31
C GLU A 201 -25.20 -50.68 7.76
N SER A 202 -26.37 -50.16 7.36
CA SER A 202 -27.66 -50.79 7.67
C SER A 202 -27.79 -52.18 7.04
N ARG A 203 -27.32 -52.36 5.80
CA ARG A 203 -27.31 -53.66 5.12
C ARG A 203 -26.41 -54.65 5.86
N THR A 204 -25.22 -54.21 6.27
CA THR A 204 -24.24 -55.01 7.01
C THR A 204 -24.81 -55.46 8.35
N GLN A 205 -25.44 -54.56 9.11
CA GLN A 205 -26.10 -54.90 10.37
C GLN A 205 -27.21 -55.94 10.17
N LYS A 206 -28.05 -55.80 9.15
CA LYS A 206 -29.10 -56.78 8.83
C LYS A 206 -28.51 -58.16 8.50
N LEU A 207 -27.42 -58.20 7.74
CA LEU A 207 -26.72 -59.45 7.42
C LEU A 207 -26.09 -60.06 8.67
N GLN A 208 -25.49 -59.26 9.55
CA GLN A 208 -24.92 -59.73 10.81
C GLN A 208 -25.98 -60.38 11.71
N VAL A 209 -27.16 -59.77 11.83
CA VAL A 209 -28.28 -60.36 12.59
C VAL A 209 -28.75 -61.69 11.96
N ARG A 210 -28.82 -61.77 10.63
CA ARG A 210 -29.21 -63.01 9.94
C ARG A 210 -28.17 -64.11 10.10
N ASN A 211 -26.89 -63.78 9.95
CA ASN A 211 -25.79 -64.72 10.16
C ASN A 211 -25.79 -65.24 11.59
N GLY A 212 -25.94 -64.37 12.61
CA GLY A 212 -26.04 -64.82 14.00
C GLY A 212 -27.22 -65.77 14.24
N LYS A 213 -28.37 -65.56 13.58
CA LYS A 213 -29.49 -66.52 13.65
C LYS A 213 -29.15 -67.88 13.02
N LEU A 214 -28.46 -67.87 11.89
CA LEU A 214 -28.02 -69.11 11.22
C LEU A 214 -26.96 -69.84 12.05
N GLU A 215 -26.04 -69.12 12.67
CA GLU A 215 -25.04 -69.69 13.59
C GLU A 215 -25.71 -70.37 14.78
N MET A 216 -26.68 -69.72 15.43
CA MET A 216 -27.45 -70.33 16.52
C MET A 216 -28.20 -71.59 16.08
N GLU A 217 -28.80 -71.60 14.88
CA GLU A 217 -29.50 -72.78 14.36
C GLU A 217 -28.52 -73.92 14.05
N ILE A 218 -27.36 -73.60 13.47
CA ILE A 218 -26.30 -74.57 13.23
C ILE A 218 -25.86 -75.22 14.55
N ASP A 219 -25.64 -74.42 15.60
CA ASP A 219 -25.21 -74.94 16.89
C ASP A 219 -26.31 -75.79 17.54
N ARG A 220 -27.58 -75.38 17.45
CA ARG A 220 -28.72 -76.19 17.88
C ARG A 220 -28.78 -77.54 17.13
N LEU A 221 -28.60 -77.55 15.82
CA LEU A 221 -28.59 -78.77 15.00
C LEU A 221 -27.42 -79.68 15.39
N LYS A 222 -26.23 -79.10 15.61
CA LYS A 222 -25.07 -79.84 16.13
C LYS A 222 -25.40 -80.46 17.48
N ASP A 223 -25.97 -79.72 18.42
CA ASP A 223 -26.31 -80.24 19.75
C ASP A 223 -27.30 -81.40 19.68
N MET A 224 -28.33 -81.29 18.82
CA MET A 224 -29.26 -82.39 18.57
C MET A 224 -28.55 -83.62 18.01
N LEU A 225 -27.65 -83.46 17.03
CA LEU A 225 -26.87 -84.56 16.48
C LEU A 225 -26.01 -85.23 17.55
N HIS A 226 -25.27 -84.46 18.35
CA HIS A 226 -24.45 -84.99 19.43
C HIS A 226 -25.30 -85.72 20.48
N SER A 227 -26.50 -85.22 20.79
CA SER A 227 -27.42 -85.90 21.71
C SER A 227 -27.93 -87.23 21.17
N HIS A 228 -28.11 -87.34 19.84
CA HIS A 228 -28.52 -88.57 19.17
C HIS A 228 -27.40 -89.61 19.12
N MET A 229 -26.15 -89.16 18.93
CA MET A 229 -24.97 -90.05 18.87
C MET A 229 -24.52 -90.58 20.24
N ARG A 230 -24.95 -89.97 21.34
CA ARG A 230 -24.60 -90.40 22.71
C ARG A 230 -25.61 -91.38 23.34
N LYS A 231 -26.71 -91.68 22.65
CA LYS A 231 -27.65 -92.76 23.01
C LYS A 231 -27.29 -94.02 22.26
#